data_AF-A0A7W0YX20-F1
#
_entry.id   AF-A0A7W0YX20-F1
#
_cell.length_a   1.000
_cell.length_b   1.000
_cell.length_c   1.000
_cell.angle_alpha   90.00
_cell.angle_beta   90.00
_cell.angle_gamma   90.00
#
_symmetry.space_group_name_H-M   'P 1'
#
loop_
_entity.id
_entity.type
_entity.pdbx_description
1 polymer ?
#
loop_
_entity_poly.entity_id
_entity_poly.type
_entity_poly.pdbx_seq_one_letter_code
_entity_poly.pdbx_strand_id
1 'polypeptide(L)'
;MKLPGIGRGKADANADQRLIEAAELESAAVGKGRPTPKRRDAEGRRSGPPPPPPTTRKEAYRRMRETQASGRKDTRAAASMGVEAALPRRDQGPARRLVRNIVDSRRNIGSVFLLIAALVLIGYFIPDSRVRSYTVLLWMAFFVAIIVDSFFLGRRIKKTVAE
;
A
#
# COMPACT_ATOMS: atom_id res chain seq x y z
N MET A 1 -35.76 12.16 48.85
CA MET A 1 -35.16 10.93 48.31
C MET A 1 -33.65 11.07 48.47
N LYS A 2 -33.04 10.35 49.43
CA LYS A 2 -31.66 10.56 49.92
C LYS A 2 -30.78 9.47 49.30
N LEU A 3 -29.79 9.87 48.50
CA LEU A 3 -28.84 8.95 47.84
C LEU A 3 -27.89 8.35 48.91
N PRO A 4 -27.66 7.03 48.91
CA PRO A 4 -26.73 6.41 49.84
C PRO A 4 -25.27 6.55 49.35
N GLY A 5 -24.38 6.80 50.31
CA GLY A 5 -22.95 7.00 50.08
C GLY A 5 -22.24 5.71 49.66
N ILE A 6 -21.34 5.85 48.69
CA ILE A 6 -20.46 4.79 48.18
C ILE A 6 -19.30 4.62 49.17
N GLY A 7 -19.31 3.55 49.95
CA GLY A 7 -18.15 3.11 50.73
C GLY A 7 -17.17 2.37 49.82
N ARG A 8 -16.01 2.99 49.51
CA ARG A 8 -14.86 2.28 48.94
C ARG A 8 -14.28 1.36 50.01
N GLY A 9 -14.16 0.08 49.68
CA GLY A 9 -13.68 -0.95 50.58
C GLY A 9 -12.15 -0.92 50.69
N LYS A 10 -11.61 -1.61 51.69
CA LYS A 10 -10.16 -1.85 51.80
C LYS A 10 -9.64 -2.86 50.76
N ALA A 11 -10.53 -3.50 49.99
CA ALA A 11 -10.18 -4.53 49.01
C ALA A 11 -9.73 -3.92 47.67
N ASP A 12 -10.38 -2.84 47.25
CA ASP A 12 -10.08 -2.04 46.06
C ASP A 12 -8.71 -1.34 46.18
N ALA A 13 -8.39 -0.82 47.37
CA ALA A 13 -7.07 -0.24 47.63
C ALA A 13 -5.91 -1.24 47.45
N ASN A 14 -6.10 -2.51 47.83
CA ASN A 14 -5.09 -3.56 47.65
C ASN A 14 -4.95 -4.00 46.19
N ALA A 15 -6.03 -3.96 45.41
CA ALA A 15 -6.00 -4.26 43.99
C ALA A 15 -5.25 -3.18 43.20
N ASP A 16 -5.55 -1.91 43.50
CA ASP A 16 -4.86 -0.78 42.89
C ASP A 16 -3.36 -0.78 43.24
N GLN A 17 -3.01 -1.15 44.48
CA GLN A 17 -1.63 -1.23 44.93
C GLN A 17 -0.84 -2.34 44.22
N ARG A 18 -1.49 -3.49 43.93
CA ARG A 18 -0.90 -4.58 43.14
C ARG A 18 -0.74 -4.22 41.66
N LEU A 19 -1.65 -3.42 41.10
CA LEU A 19 -1.55 -2.93 39.73
C LEU A 19 -0.43 -1.88 39.58
N ILE A 20 -0.26 -1.03 40.58
CA ILE A 20 0.83 -0.06 40.65
C ILE A 20 2.17 -0.79 40.79
N GLU A 21 2.26 -1.80 41.66
CA GLU A 21 3.47 -2.60 41.84
C GLU A 21 3.82 -3.42 40.58
N ALA A 22 2.82 -3.97 39.87
CA ALA A 22 3.01 -4.64 38.58
C ALA A 22 3.46 -3.66 37.47
N ALA A 23 2.90 -2.46 37.42
CA ALA A 23 3.31 -1.42 36.48
C ALA A 23 4.72 -0.87 36.79
N GLU A 24 5.09 -0.80 38.07
CA GLU A 24 6.41 -0.36 38.51
C GLU A 24 7.49 -1.40 38.16
N LEU A 25 7.21 -2.69 38.31
CA LEU A 25 8.07 -3.79 37.85
C LEU A 25 8.23 -3.82 36.32
N GLU A 26 7.17 -3.50 35.57
CA GLU A 26 7.22 -3.39 34.11
C GLU A 26 8.04 -2.16 33.66
N SER A 27 7.93 -1.04 34.39
CA SER A 27 8.72 0.17 34.14
C SER A 27 10.19 0.05 34.55
N ALA A 28 10.50 -0.76 35.57
CA ALA A 28 11.87 -1.10 35.97
C ALA A 28 12.57 -1.98 34.92
N ALA A 29 11.82 -2.71 34.10
CA ALA A 29 12.34 -3.46 32.95
C ALA A 29 12.62 -2.59 31.70
N VAL A 30 12.29 -1.28 31.72
CA VAL A 30 12.55 -0.31 30.63
C VAL A 30 13.90 0.42 30.82
N GLY A 31 14.85 -0.15 31.57
CA GLY A 31 16.25 0.27 31.50
C GLY A 31 16.86 -0.14 30.15
N LYS A 32 17.35 0.83 29.34
CA LYS A 32 17.99 0.69 28.01
C LYS A 32 18.09 -0.78 27.51
N GLY A 33 16.94 -1.31 27.10
CA GLY A 33 16.64 -2.75 27.04
C GLY A 33 17.17 -3.48 25.82
N ARG A 34 18.40 -3.20 25.41
CA ARG A 34 19.14 -4.11 24.53
C ARG A 34 20.63 -3.92 24.80
N PRO A 35 21.39 -4.97 25.12
CA PRO A 35 22.83 -4.93 25.01
C PRO A 35 23.17 -4.37 23.62
N THR A 36 24.03 -3.35 23.55
CA THR A 36 24.63 -2.99 22.27
C THR A 36 25.17 -4.28 21.68
N PRO A 37 24.74 -4.67 20.46
CA PRO A 37 25.06 -5.98 19.92
C PRO A 37 26.57 -6.19 20.00
N LYS A 38 26.95 -7.34 20.56
CA LYS A 38 28.34 -7.69 20.80
C LYS A 38 29.08 -7.54 19.47
N ARG A 39 30.27 -6.94 19.48
CA ARG A 39 31.03 -6.56 18.27
C ARG A 39 31.04 -7.65 17.17
N ARG A 40 31.12 -8.92 17.56
CA ARG A 40 31.04 -10.11 16.71
C ARG A 40 29.73 -10.24 15.91
N ASP A 41 28.59 -9.94 16.52
CA ASP A 41 27.27 -10.01 15.89
C ASP A 41 27.00 -8.84 14.94
N ALA A 42 27.67 -7.70 15.17
CA ALA A 42 27.64 -6.55 14.27
C ALA A 42 28.60 -6.71 13.07
N GLU A 43 29.75 -7.35 13.27
CA GLU A 43 30.73 -7.63 12.21
C GLU A 43 30.26 -8.77 11.28
N GLY A 44 29.60 -9.81 11.80
CA GLY A 44 29.10 -10.94 11.00
C GLY A 44 27.95 -10.60 10.04
N ARG A 45 27.26 -9.46 10.23
CA ARG A 45 26.21 -8.96 9.33
C ARG A 45 26.74 -8.15 8.15
N ARG A 46 28.05 -7.89 8.08
CA ARG A 46 28.66 -7.24 6.91
C ARG A 46 28.91 -8.32 5.86
N SER A 47 28.00 -8.41 4.88
CA SER A 47 28.22 -9.23 3.68
C SER A 47 29.43 -8.70 2.91
N GLY A 48 30.58 -9.34 3.15
CA GLY A 48 31.77 -9.25 2.33
C GLY A 48 32.81 -8.20 2.77
N PRO A 49 34.08 -8.37 2.34
CA PRO A 49 35.10 -7.35 2.47
C PRO A 49 34.63 -6.03 1.85
N PRO A 50 34.88 -4.87 2.48
CA PRO A 50 34.59 -3.59 1.86
C PRO A 50 35.32 -3.52 0.52
N PRO A 51 34.66 -3.06 -0.56
CA PRO A 51 35.30 -2.98 -1.86
C PRO A 51 36.58 -2.14 -1.73
N PRO A 52 37.69 -2.56 -2.38
CA PRO A 52 38.98 -1.91 -2.22
C PRO A 52 38.83 -0.42 -2.53
N PRO A 53 39.42 0.49 -1.72
CA PRO A 53 39.29 1.93 -1.95
C PRO A 53 39.75 2.27 -3.38
N PRO A 54 39.05 3.17 -4.09
CA PRO A 54 39.42 3.51 -5.46
C PRO A 54 40.83 4.10 -5.47
N THR A 55 41.74 3.46 -6.20
CA THR A 55 43.15 3.85 -6.25
C THR A 55 43.37 5.08 -7.13
N THR A 56 42.39 5.41 -7.97
CA THR A 56 42.44 6.59 -8.85
C THR A 56 41.12 7.38 -8.87
N ARG A 57 41.21 8.69 -9.10
CA ARG A 57 40.04 9.59 -9.21
C ARG A 57 39.08 9.18 -10.33
N LYS A 58 39.62 8.64 -11.42
CA LYS A 58 38.85 8.15 -12.58
C LYS A 58 38.06 6.89 -12.26
N GLU A 59 38.66 5.98 -11.50
CA GLU A 59 37.98 4.77 -11.02
C GLU A 59 36.89 5.10 -9.98
N ALA A 60 37.15 6.06 -9.08
CA ALA A 60 36.15 6.55 -8.14
C ALA A 60 34.91 7.11 -8.85
N TYR A 61 35.12 7.94 -9.87
CA TYR A 61 34.02 8.52 -10.66
C TYR A 61 33.26 7.46 -11.46
N ARG A 62 33.96 6.48 -12.02
CA ARG A 62 33.35 5.34 -12.73
C ARG A 62 32.46 4.51 -11.81
N ARG A 63 32.96 4.14 -10.61
CA ARG A 63 32.17 3.41 -9.62
C ARG A 63 30.98 4.21 -9.10
N MET A 64 31.13 5.53 -8.89
CA MET A 64 30.02 6.42 -8.51
C MET A 64 28.93 6.44 -9.59
N ARG A 65 29.31 6.46 -10.87
CA ARG A 65 28.35 6.45 -11.98
C ARG A 65 27.66 5.09 -12.13
N GLU A 66 28.40 4.00 -11.96
CA GLU A 66 27.87 2.63 -12.00
C GLU A 66 26.89 2.36 -10.84
N THR A 67 27.22 2.76 -9.62
CA THR A 67 26.34 2.66 -8.44
C THR A 67 25.09 3.53 -8.56
N GLN A 68 25.20 4.74 -9.11
CA GLN A 68 24.01 5.55 -9.41
C GLN A 68 23.15 4.92 -10.51
N ALA A 69 23.76 4.33 -11.54
CA ALA A 69 23.03 3.67 -12.61
C ALA A 69 22.32 2.40 -12.12
N SER A 70 22.95 1.59 -11.28
CA SER A 70 22.32 0.41 -10.66
C SER A 70 21.19 0.82 -9.72
N GLY A 71 21.40 1.81 -8.84
CA GLY A 71 20.36 2.29 -7.93
C GLY A 71 19.12 2.84 -8.65
N ARG A 72 19.28 3.45 -9.84
CA ARG A 72 18.16 3.86 -10.70
C ARG A 72 17.41 2.67 -11.32
N LYS A 73 18.09 1.59 -11.66
CA LYS A 73 17.47 0.36 -12.16
C LYS A 73 16.69 -0.33 -11.05
N ASP A 74 17.28 -0.42 -9.85
CA ASP A 74 16.67 -1.07 -8.70
C ASP A 74 15.43 -0.29 -8.21
N THR A 75 15.50 1.04 -8.18
CA THR A 75 14.32 1.87 -7.87
C THR A 75 13.22 1.73 -8.91
N ARG A 76 13.55 1.65 -10.20
CA ARG A 76 12.56 1.38 -11.26
C ARG A 76 11.96 -0.01 -11.14
N ALA A 77 12.77 -1.04 -10.89
CA ALA A 77 12.32 -2.41 -10.68
C ALA A 77 11.42 -2.51 -9.44
N ALA A 78 11.81 -1.87 -8.34
CA ALA A 78 11.02 -1.81 -7.12
C ALA A 78 9.70 -1.05 -7.31
N ALA A 79 9.71 0.04 -8.09
CA ALA A 79 8.49 0.75 -8.47
C ALA A 79 7.57 -0.11 -9.33
N SER A 80 8.10 -0.88 -10.30
CA SER A 80 7.30 -1.82 -11.11
C SER A 80 6.78 -3.02 -10.32
N MET A 81 7.50 -3.43 -9.27
CA MET A 81 7.03 -4.44 -8.31
C MET A 81 6.01 -3.89 -7.31
N GLY A 82 5.69 -2.59 -7.37
CA GLY A 82 4.70 -1.97 -6.50
C GLY A 82 5.18 -1.68 -5.08
N VAL A 83 6.50 -1.69 -4.83
CA VAL A 83 7.07 -1.39 -3.51
C VAL A 83 6.82 0.08 -3.17
N GLU A 84 6.06 0.30 -2.10
CA GLU A 84 5.56 1.63 -1.70
C GLU A 84 6.69 2.65 -1.48
N ALA A 85 7.82 2.21 -0.92
CA ALA A 85 8.99 3.06 -0.69
C ALA A 85 9.70 3.52 -1.98
N ALA A 86 9.53 2.80 -3.10
CA ALA A 86 10.17 3.12 -4.38
C ALA A 86 9.31 4.03 -5.27
N LEU A 87 8.04 4.25 -4.91
CA LEU A 87 7.17 5.19 -5.62
C LEU A 87 7.58 6.64 -5.32
N PRO A 88 7.30 7.60 -6.23
CA PRO A 88 7.47 9.02 -5.93
C PRO A 88 6.68 9.42 -4.68
N ARG A 89 7.22 10.30 -3.82
CA ARG A 89 6.55 10.74 -2.57
C ARG A 89 5.11 11.22 -2.77
N ARG A 90 4.78 11.75 -3.95
CA ARG A 90 3.41 12.13 -4.32
C ARG A 90 2.45 10.94 -4.41
N ASP A 91 2.91 9.76 -4.82
CA ASP A 91 2.09 8.59 -5.16
C ASP A 91 2.14 7.51 -4.06
N GLN A 92 2.81 7.82 -2.95
CA GLN A 92 2.89 7.00 -1.75
C GLN A 92 1.65 7.22 -0.87
N GLY A 93 1.26 6.19 -0.12
CA GLY A 93 0.27 6.30 0.95
C GLY A 93 -0.85 5.27 0.87
N PRO A 94 -1.43 4.90 2.03
CA PRO A 94 -2.39 3.81 2.15
C PRO A 94 -3.67 4.05 1.31
N ALA A 95 -4.16 5.29 1.26
CA ALA A 95 -5.33 5.64 0.44
C ALA A 95 -5.06 5.49 -1.06
N ARG A 96 -3.91 5.98 -1.55
CA ARG A 96 -3.53 5.86 -2.97
C ARG A 96 -3.23 4.42 -3.35
N ARG A 97 -2.65 3.63 -2.44
CA ARG A 97 -2.44 2.19 -2.61
C ARG A 97 -3.76 1.43 -2.69
N LEU A 98 -4.73 1.75 -1.84
CA LEU A 98 -6.06 1.14 -1.90
C LEU A 98 -6.75 1.47 -3.24
N VAL A 99 -6.72 2.73 -3.67
CA VAL A 99 -7.25 3.13 -4.97
C VAL A 99 -6.53 2.39 -6.10
N ARG A 100 -5.19 2.34 -6.09
CA ARG A 100 -4.40 1.61 -7.09
C ARG A 100 -4.74 0.14 -7.12
N ASN A 101 -4.81 -0.53 -5.98
CA ASN A 101 -5.16 -1.95 -5.92
C ASN A 101 -6.60 -2.20 -6.39
N ILE A 102 -7.53 -1.30 -6.09
CA ILE A 102 -8.92 -1.41 -6.54
C ILE A 102 -9.03 -1.17 -8.05
N VAL A 103 -8.27 -0.24 -8.61
CA VAL A 103 -8.25 0.07 -10.05
C VAL A 103 -7.47 -1.00 -10.83
N ASP A 104 -6.29 -1.40 -10.38
CA ASP A 104 -5.44 -2.41 -11.03
C ASP A 104 -6.01 -3.84 -10.88
N SER A 105 -6.76 -4.13 -9.80
CA SER A 105 -7.47 -5.41 -9.65
C SER A 105 -8.70 -5.53 -10.55
N ARG A 106 -9.23 -4.40 -11.06
CA ARG A 106 -10.22 -4.42 -12.14
C ARG A 106 -9.52 -4.78 -13.44
N ARG A 107 -9.27 -6.07 -13.59
CA ARG A 107 -8.79 -6.70 -14.83
C ARG A 107 -9.49 -6.08 -16.03
N ASN A 108 -8.74 -5.29 -16.78
CA ASN A 108 -8.94 -4.96 -18.18
C ASN A 108 -10.34 -4.51 -18.62
N ILE A 109 -11.13 -3.80 -17.79
CA ILE A 109 -12.34 -3.12 -18.29
C ILE A 109 -11.99 -2.19 -19.47
N GLY A 110 -10.79 -1.59 -19.44
CA GLY A 110 -10.27 -0.84 -20.59
C GLY A 110 -10.08 -1.68 -21.85
N SER A 111 -9.61 -2.93 -21.74
CA SER A 111 -9.48 -3.80 -22.93
C SER A 111 -10.84 -4.30 -23.42
N VAL A 112 -11.78 -4.57 -22.51
CA VAL A 112 -13.16 -4.95 -22.86
C VAL A 112 -13.90 -3.77 -23.49
N PHE A 113 -13.68 -2.54 -22.99
CA PHE A 113 -14.20 -1.32 -23.58
C PHE A 113 -13.70 -1.13 -25.00
N LEU A 114 -12.39 -1.29 -25.24
CA LEU A 114 -11.83 -1.20 -26.59
C LEU A 114 -12.46 -2.23 -27.54
N LEU A 115 -12.68 -3.46 -27.08
CA LEU A 115 -13.34 -4.50 -27.89
C LEU A 115 -14.79 -4.13 -28.22
N ILE A 116 -15.56 -3.67 -27.23
CA ILE A 116 -16.95 -3.24 -27.39
C ILE A 116 -17.04 -2.01 -28.29
N ALA A 117 -16.17 -1.02 -28.10
CA ALA A 117 -16.09 0.17 -28.92
C ALA A 117 -15.77 -0.16 -30.38
N ALA A 118 -14.86 -1.11 -30.62
CA ALA A 118 -14.56 -1.61 -31.96
C ALA A 118 -15.79 -2.27 -32.61
N LEU A 119 -16.55 -3.09 -31.88
CA LEU A 119 -17.79 -3.69 -32.39
C LEU A 119 -18.84 -2.64 -32.77
N VAL A 120 -19.02 -1.62 -31.92
CA VAL A 120 -19.95 -0.51 -32.19
C VAL A 120 -19.50 0.31 -33.40
N LEU A 121 -18.20 0.55 -33.53
CA LEU A 121 -17.62 1.24 -34.67
C LEU A 121 -17.85 0.47 -35.97
N ILE A 122 -17.61 -0.85 -35.98
CA ILE A 122 -17.89 -1.71 -37.15
C ILE A 122 -19.39 -1.69 -37.48
N GLY A 123 -20.26 -1.80 -36.46
CA GLY A 123 -21.71 -1.73 -36.63
C GLY A 123 -22.20 -0.41 -37.23
N TYR A 124 -21.47 0.69 -37.04
CA TYR A 124 -21.80 2.00 -37.64
C TYR A 124 -21.57 2.04 -39.15
N PHE A 125 -20.57 1.32 -39.67
CA PHE A 125 -20.28 1.30 -41.11
C PHE A 125 -21.24 0.43 -41.93
N ILE A 126 -22.05 -0.42 -41.27
CA ILE A 126 -23.00 -1.30 -41.95
C ILE A 126 -24.34 -0.56 -42.16
N PRO A 127 -24.75 -0.28 -43.42
CA PRO A 127 -25.98 0.45 -43.71
C PRO A 127 -27.22 -0.48 -43.68
N ASP A 128 -27.39 -1.23 -42.59
CA ASP A 128 -28.57 -2.06 -42.31
C ASP A 128 -29.31 -1.51 -41.09
N SER A 129 -30.61 -1.27 -41.23
CA SER A 129 -31.49 -0.77 -40.17
C SER A 129 -31.50 -1.67 -38.92
N ARG A 130 -31.44 -3.00 -39.11
CA ARG A 130 -31.40 -3.97 -38.00
C ARG A 130 -30.08 -3.88 -37.24
N VAL A 131 -28.97 -3.84 -37.96
CA VAL A 131 -27.62 -3.76 -37.38
C VAL A 131 -27.44 -2.44 -36.62
N ARG A 132 -27.93 -1.33 -37.17
CA ARG A 132 -27.91 -0.03 -36.49
C ARG A 132 -28.71 -0.06 -35.18
N SER A 133 -29.89 -0.69 -35.17
CA SER A 133 -30.72 -0.83 -33.97
C SER A 133 -30.02 -1.64 -32.87
N TYR A 134 -29.41 -2.77 -33.23
CA TYR A 134 -28.63 -3.57 -32.27
C TYR A 134 -27.39 -2.84 -31.76
N THR A 135 -26.71 -2.08 -32.63
CA THR A 135 -25.54 -1.28 -32.26
C THR A 135 -25.89 -0.22 -31.22
N VAL A 136 -27.00 0.50 -31.40
CA VAL A 136 -27.49 1.50 -30.45
C VAL A 136 -27.89 0.84 -29.13
N LEU A 137 -28.59 -0.29 -29.16
CA LEU A 137 -29.00 -1.01 -27.96
C LEU A 137 -27.80 -1.53 -27.16
N LEU A 138 -26.80 -2.09 -27.85
CA LEU A 138 -25.55 -2.54 -27.25
C LEU A 138 -24.80 -1.38 -26.59
N TRP A 139 -24.70 -0.23 -27.27
CA TRP A 139 -24.10 0.98 -26.72
C TRP A 139 -24.83 1.48 -25.46
N MET A 140 -26.16 1.46 -25.48
CA MET A 140 -26.98 1.85 -24.33
C MET A 140 -26.80 0.89 -23.16
N ALA A 141 -26.86 -0.42 -23.40
CA ALA A 141 -26.64 -1.45 -22.39
C ALA A 141 -25.24 -1.32 -21.75
N PHE A 142 -24.22 -1.04 -22.56
CA PHE A 142 -22.86 -0.81 -22.07
C PHE A 142 -22.76 0.43 -21.16
N PHE A 143 -23.43 1.52 -21.52
CA PHE A 143 -23.50 2.72 -20.67
C PHE A 143 -24.15 2.42 -19.31
N VAL A 144 -25.27 1.69 -19.30
CA VAL A 144 -25.93 1.27 -18.06
C VAL A 144 -25.01 0.40 -17.22
N ALA A 145 -24.32 -0.56 -17.85
CA ALA A 145 -23.37 -1.42 -17.16
C ALA A 145 -22.24 -0.62 -16.48
N ILE A 146 -21.69 0.41 -17.13
CA ILE A 146 -20.68 1.30 -16.53
C ILE A 146 -21.23 2.04 -15.32
N ILE A 147 -22.46 2.57 -15.40
CA ILE A 147 -23.06 3.34 -14.31
C ILE A 147 -23.25 2.42 -13.09
N VAL A 148 -23.82 1.24 -13.32
CA VAL A 148 -24.04 0.22 -12.27
C VAL A 148 -22.70 -0.17 -11.65
N ASP A 149 -21.71 -0.51 -12.46
CA ASP A 149 -20.40 -0.91 -11.97
C ASP A 149 -19.67 0.22 -11.20
N SER A 150 -19.81 1.47 -11.65
CA SER A 150 -19.28 2.64 -10.94
C SER A 150 -19.95 2.82 -9.58
N PHE A 151 -21.26 2.59 -9.49
CA PHE A 151 -21.99 2.64 -8.22
C PHE A 151 -21.56 1.54 -7.26
N PHE A 152 -21.44 0.30 -7.75
CA PHE A 152 -20.94 -0.83 -6.96
C PHE A 152 -19.48 -0.60 -6.51
N LEU A 153 -18.63 -0.01 -7.36
CA LEU A 153 -17.27 0.38 -6.99
C LEU A 153 -17.26 1.37 -5.83
N GLY A 154 -18.06 2.43 -5.95
CA GLY A 154 -18.19 3.44 -4.90
C GLY A 154 -18.63 2.83 -3.57
N ARG A 155 -19.62 1.92 -3.59
CA ARG A 155 -20.01 1.18 -2.37
C ARG A 155 -18.89 0.31 -1.83
N ARG A 156 -18.16 -0.41 -2.68
CA ARG A 156 -17.08 -1.31 -2.26
C ARG A 156 -15.94 -0.52 -1.60
N ILE A 157 -15.53 0.59 -2.21
CA ILE A 157 -14.51 1.51 -1.65
C ILE A 157 -14.96 2.03 -0.28
N LYS A 158 -16.19 2.55 -0.17
CA LYS A 158 -16.73 3.06 1.10
C LYS A 158 -16.74 1.99 2.20
N LYS A 159 -17.09 0.75 1.86
CA LYS A 159 -17.08 -0.37 2.82
C LYS A 159 -15.66 -0.70 3.28
N THR A 160 -14.69 -0.76 2.37
CA THR A 160 -13.30 -1.09 2.69
C THR A 160 -12.55 0.04 3.41
N VAL A 161 -13.00 1.29 3.30
CA VAL A 161 -12.42 2.43 4.04
C VAL A 161 -13.03 2.58 5.43
N ALA A 162 -14.24 2.05 5.66
CA ALA A 162 -14.92 2.10 6.95
C ALA A 162 -14.51 0.96 7.91
N GLU A 163 -13.86 -0.08 7.38
CA GLU A 163 -13.11 -1.12 8.11
C GLU A 163 -11.70 -0.61 8.43
#